data_AF-A0A934LSA6-F1
#
_entry.id   AF-A0A934LSA6-F1
#
_cell.length_a   1.000
_cell.length_b   1.000
_cell.length_c   1.000
_cell.angle_alpha   90.00
_cell.angle_beta   90.00
_cell.angle_gamma   90.00
#
_symmetry.space_group_name_H-M   'P 1'
#
loop_
_entity.id
_entity.type
_entity.pdbx_description
1 polymer ?
#
loop_
_entity_poly.entity_id
_entity_poly.type
_entity_poly.pdbx_seq_one_letter_code
_entity_poly.pdbx_strand_id
1 'polypeptide(L)'
;TAAMLLGVSLAWLIYRKGLDLAGQLARALAPVHKLLLNKFYFDELYRATFVAGVLKLAAAGKWLDKTILDGLADGSARWVAKTAFFSGLTLDNRGVDGLVNGVAAATLAGSDLARVGQTGRVRQYLLALTTGGALAVVLFVWLWGW
;
A
#
# COMPACT_ATOMS: atom_id res chain seq x y z
N THR A 1 34.59 -4.62 60.74
CA THR A 1 35.77 -5.53 60.76
C THR A 1 35.51 -6.82 61.52
N ALA A 2 35.01 -6.79 62.77
CA ALA A 2 34.73 -8.01 63.55
C ALA A 2 33.76 -9.01 62.87
N ALA A 3 32.62 -8.55 62.34
CA ALA A 3 31.66 -9.40 61.61
C ALA A 3 32.25 -10.04 60.34
N MET A 4 33.13 -9.31 59.64
CA MET A 4 33.83 -9.79 58.45
C MET A 4 34.86 -10.88 58.82
N LEU A 5 35.65 -10.66 59.88
CA LEU A 5 36.58 -11.66 60.39
C LEU A 5 35.85 -12.93 60.84
N LEU A 6 34.72 -12.78 61.54
CA LEU A 6 33.88 -13.91 61.93
C LEU A 6 33.35 -14.68 60.70
N GLY A 7 32.81 -13.98 59.69
CA GLY A 7 32.29 -14.61 58.48
C GLY A 7 33.37 -15.38 57.70
N VAL A 8 34.56 -14.79 57.54
CA VAL A 8 35.70 -15.44 56.87
C VAL A 8 36.21 -16.63 57.67
N SER A 9 36.30 -16.50 59.00
CA SER A 9 36.71 -17.60 59.89
C SER A 9 35.74 -18.78 59.81
N LEU A 10 34.43 -18.49 59.79
CA LEU A 10 33.39 -19.51 59.69
C LEU A 10 33.44 -20.23 58.33
N ALA A 11 33.61 -19.47 57.24
CA ALA A 11 33.77 -20.04 55.90
C ALA A 11 35.03 -20.93 55.82
N TRP A 12 36.16 -20.47 56.37
CA TRP A 12 37.40 -21.24 56.39
C TRP A 12 37.24 -22.56 57.16
N LEU A 13 36.56 -22.56 58.31
CA LEU A 13 36.29 -23.78 59.09
C LEU A 13 35.40 -24.78 58.33
N ILE A 14 34.38 -24.30 57.61
CA ILE A 14 33.47 -25.14 56.82
C ILE A 14 34.19 -25.79 55.63
N TYR A 15 35.08 -25.05 54.96
CA TYR A 15 35.78 -25.53 53.77
C TYR A 15 37.11 -26.25 54.05
N ARG A 16 37.71 -26.08 55.24
CA ARG A 16 38.99 -26.70 55.63
C ARG A 16 39.02 -28.22 55.51
N LYS A 17 37.92 -28.90 55.82
CA LYS A 17 37.81 -30.38 55.82
C LYS A 17 37.26 -30.94 54.49
N GLY A 18 37.20 -30.13 53.43
CA GLY A 18 36.69 -30.52 52.11
C GLY A 18 35.18 -30.23 51.94
N LEU A 19 34.65 -30.50 50.73
CA LEU A 19 33.26 -30.22 50.39
C LEU A 19 32.23 -31.13 51.09
N ASP A 20 32.66 -32.12 51.86
CA ASP A 20 31.76 -33.14 52.40
C ASP A 20 30.85 -32.59 53.52
N LEU A 21 31.40 -31.77 54.43
CA LEU A 21 30.62 -31.04 55.45
C LEU A 21 29.69 -30.00 54.80
N ALA A 22 30.18 -29.28 53.79
CA ALA A 22 29.36 -28.34 53.03
C ALA A 22 28.20 -29.06 52.30
N GLY A 23 28.46 -30.25 51.76
CA GLY A 23 27.47 -31.09 51.09
C GLY A 23 26.44 -31.73 52.03
N GLN A 24 26.84 -32.06 53.26
CA GLN A 24 25.90 -32.51 54.31
C GLN A 24 25.01 -31.36 54.79
N LEU A 25 25.59 -30.17 54.99
CA LEU A 25 24.84 -28.97 55.36
C LEU A 25 23.87 -28.53 54.23
N ALA A 26 24.31 -28.62 52.98
CA ALA A 26 23.48 -28.36 51.80
C ALA A 26 22.33 -29.36 51.66
N ARG A 27 22.51 -30.62 52.09
CA ARG A 27 21.45 -31.64 52.15
C ARG A 27 20.49 -31.39 53.32
N ALA A 28 21.00 -31.03 54.49
CA ALA A 28 20.16 -30.70 55.66
C ALA A 28 19.30 -29.45 55.41
N LEU A 29 19.84 -28.46 54.69
CA LEU A 29 19.15 -27.24 54.27
C LEU A 29 18.76 -27.28 52.79
N ALA A 30 18.47 -28.46 52.24
CA ALA A 30 18.11 -28.66 50.83
C ALA A 30 17.11 -27.64 50.26
N PRO A 31 15.99 -27.27 50.93
CA PRO A 31 15.07 -26.27 50.38
C PRO A 31 15.69 -24.88 50.27
N VAL A 32 16.48 -24.44 51.26
CA VAL A 32 17.15 -23.14 51.26
C VAL A 32 18.30 -23.13 50.26
N HIS A 33 19.07 -24.21 50.21
CA HIS A 33 20.14 -24.38 49.24
C HIS A 33 19.60 -24.35 47.81
N LYS A 34 18.48 -25.03 47.52
CA LYS A 34 17.82 -24.98 46.21
C LYS A 34 17.30 -23.58 45.86
N LEU A 35 16.72 -22.85 46.82
CA LEU A 35 16.29 -21.46 46.60
C LEU A 35 17.48 -20.56 46.23
N LEU A 36 18.57 -20.63 46.98
CA LEU A 36 19.79 -19.86 46.72
C LEU A 36 20.45 -20.27 45.39
N LEU A 37 20.49 -21.57 45.09
CA LEU A 37 21.05 -22.13 43.86
C LEU A 37 20.28 -21.63 42.63
N ASN A 38 18.94 -21.60 42.71
CA ASN A 38 18.07 -21.12 41.64
C ASN A 38 17.86 -19.61 41.69
N LYS A 39 18.75 -18.85 42.35
CA LYS A 39 18.70 -17.37 42.44
C LYS A 39 17.31 -16.85 42.84
N PHE A 40 16.69 -17.52 43.81
CA PHE A 40 15.34 -17.22 44.32
C PHE A 40 14.20 -17.29 43.29
N TYR A 41 14.40 -17.92 42.13
CA TYR A 41 13.41 -17.99 41.05
C TYR A 41 12.95 -16.63 40.51
N PHE A 42 13.70 -15.54 40.77
CA PHE A 42 13.33 -14.21 40.32
C PHE A 42 13.33 -14.09 38.80
N ASP A 43 14.27 -14.77 38.12
CA ASP A 43 14.34 -14.73 36.66
C ASP A 43 13.13 -15.44 36.02
N GLU A 44 12.74 -16.59 36.56
CA GLU A 44 11.59 -17.36 36.11
C GLU A 44 10.29 -16.60 36.37
N LEU A 45 10.14 -15.98 37.54
CA LEU A 45 8.96 -15.17 37.86
C LEU A 45 8.88 -13.95 36.93
N TYR A 46 9.99 -13.25 36.70
CA TYR A 46 10.04 -12.09 35.81
C TYR A 46 9.70 -12.48 34.37
N ARG A 47 10.25 -13.59 33.88
CA ARG A 47 9.93 -14.13 32.56
C ARG A 47 8.45 -14.51 32.43
N ALA A 48 7.89 -15.19 33.43
CA ALA A 48 6.51 -15.68 33.39
C ALA A 48 5.47 -14.56 33.50
N THR A 49 5.78 -13.48 34.23
CA THR A 49 4.84 -12.38 34.47
C THR A 49 5.04 -11.24 33.47
N PHE A 50 6.20 -10.59 33.49
CA PHE A 50 6.46 -9.41 32.67
C PHE A 50 6.75 -9.78 31.23
N VAL A 51 7.73 -10.66 30.98
CA VAL A 51 8.15 -10.97 29.60
C VAL A 51 7.02 -11.65 28.84
N ALA A 52 6.42 -12.72 29.39
CA ALA A 52 5.32 -13.41 28.75
C ALA A 52 4.07 -12.52 28.61
N GLY A 53 3.80 -11.63 29.58
CA GLY A 53 2.71 -10.65 29.48
C GLY A 53 2.92 -9.67 28.32
N VAL A 54 4.10 -9.08 28.22
CA VAL A 54 4.47 -8.15 27.15
C VAL A 54 4.43 -8.83 25.78
N LEU A 55 4.94 -10.06 25.66
CA LEU A 55 4.90 -10.82 24.41
C LEU A 55 3.46 -11.11 23.95
N LYS A 56 2.56 -11.45 24.87
CA LYS A 56 1.13 -11.65 24.55
C LYS A 56 0.47 -10.35 24.09
N LEU A 57 0.75 -9.23 24.76
CA LEU A 57 0.24 -7.92 24.34
C LEU A 57 0.77 -7.51 22.97
N ALA A 58 2.06 -7.72 22.71
CA ALA A 58 2.66 -7.46 21.40
C ALA A 58 2.03 -8.34 20.31
N ALA A 59 1.77 -9.62 20.61
CA ALA A 59 1.08 -10.52 19.69
C ALA A 59 -0.37 -10.07 19.42
N ALA A 60 -1.08 -9.59 20.44
CA ALA A 60 -2.44 -9.04 20.27
C ALA A 60 -2.43 -7.77 19.40
N GLY A 61 -1.49 -6.86 19.62
CA GLY A 61 -1.32 -5.67 18.77
C GLY A 61 -1.04 -6.04 17.31
N LYS A 62 -0.14 -7.01 17.09
CA LYS A 62 0.15 -7.52 15.75
C LYS A 62 -1.07 -8.17 15.08
N TRP A 63 -1.91 -8.87 15.84
CA TRP A 63 -3.13 -9.45 15.31
C TRP A 63 -4.15 -8.37 14.90
N LEU A 64 -4.28 -7.31 15.71
CA LEU A 64 -5.15 -6.18 15.43
C LEU A 64 -4.71 -5.48 14.14
N ASP A 65 -3.42 -5.20 13.99
CA ASP A 65 -2.85 -4.59 12.79
C ASP A 65 -3.16 -5.41 11.53
N LYS A 66 -2.79 -6.69 11.53
CA LYS A 66 -2.99 -7.56 10.37
C LYS A 66 -4.44 -7.89 10.03
N THR A 67 -5.34 -7.82 11.01
CA THR A 67 -6.75 -8.22 10.79
C THR A 67 -7.62 -6.99 10.51
N ILE A 68 -7.49 -5.97 11.36
CA ILE A 68 -8.35 -4.80 11.32
C ILE A 68 -7.73 -3.73 10.44
N LEU A 69 -6.47 -3.34 10.65
CA LEU A 69 -5.86 -2.26 9.88
C LEU A 69 -5.68 -2.65 8.41
N ASP A 70 -5.08 -3.82 8.14
CA ASP A 70 -4.96 -4.33 6.77
C ASP A 70 -6.33 -4.58 6.14
N GLY A 71 -7.28 -5.15 6.88
CA GLY A 71 -8.64 -5.41 6.39
C GLY A 71 -9.40 -4.13 6.01
N LEU A 72 -9.23 -3.05 6.78
CA LEU A 72 -9.80 -1.75 6.48
C LEU A 72 -9.11 -1.10 5.28
N ALA A 73 -7.79 -1.18 5.20
CA ALA A 73 -7.02 -0.64 4.08
C ALA A 73 -7.38 -1.35 2.76
N ASP A 74 -7.32 -2.68 2.73
CA ASP A 74 -7.69 -3.48 1.57
C ASP A 74 -9.18 -3.34 1.23
N GLY A 75 -10.04 -3.25 2.25
CA GLY A 75 -11.45 -2.95 2.09
C GLY A 75 -11.65 -1.64 1.34
N SER A 76 -11.04 -0.56 1.84
CA SER A 76 -11.12 0.77 1.23
C SER A 76 -10.59 0.78 -0.22
N ALA A 77 -9.48 0.10 -0.49
CA ALA A 77 -8.91 -0.03 -1.83
C ALA A 77 -9.87 -0.79 -2.76
N ARG A 78 -10.50 -1.88 -2.29
CA ARG A 78 -11.51 -2.63 -3.06
C ARG A 78 -12.75 -1.80 -3.35
N TRP A 79 -13.18 -0.95 -2.41
CA TRP A 79 -14.30 -0.03 -2.63
C TRP A 79 -13.98 1.00 -3.70
N VAL A 80 -12.82 1.66 -3.62
CA VAL A 80 -12.36 2.61 -4.64
C VAL A 80 -12.23 1.91 -6.00
N ALA A 81 -11.63 0.72 -6.04
CA ALA A 81 -11.50 -0.06 -7.26
C ALA A 81 -12.87 -0.41 -7.85
N LYS A 82 -13.84 -0.89 -7.05
CA LYS A 82 -15.20 -1.16 -7.55
C LYS A 82 -15.88 0.08 -8.14
N THR A 83 -15.75 1.22 -7.48
CA THR A 83 -16.29 2.50 -7.98
C THR A 83 -15.59 2.93 -9.27
N ALA A 84 -14.27 2.75 -9.34
CA ALA A 84 -13.48 3.04 -10.54
C ALA A 84 -13.80 2.08 -11.69
N PHE A 85 -14.01 0.79 -11.43
CA PHE A 85 -14.47 -0.18 -12.44
C PHE A 85 -15.87 0.17 -12.94
N PHE A 86 -16.78 0.59 -12.07
CA PHE A 86 -18.11 1.04 -12.47
C PHE A 86 -18.02 2.29 -13.36
N SER A 87 -17.25 3.30 -12.93
CA SER A 87 -17.06 4.56 -13.67
C SER A 87 -16.30 4.35 -15.00
N GLY A 88 -15.14 3.70 -14.97
CA GLY A 88 -14.27 3.53 -16.14
C GLY A 88 -14.84 2.62 -17.23
N LEU A 89 -15.52 1.52 -16.90
CA LEU A 89 -16.04 0.62 -17.94
C LEU A 89 -17.39 1.02 -18.52
N THR A 90 -18.23 1.76 -17.79
CA THR A 90 -19.57 2.11 -18.28
C THR A 90 -19.71 3.56 -18.72
N LEU A 91 -19.09 4.51 -18.02
CA LEU A 91 -19.14 5.93 -18.43
C LEU A 91 -18.09 6.24 -19.49
N ASP A 92 -16.84 5.81 -19.32
CA ASP A 92 -15.76 6.17 -20.24
C ASP A 92 -15.85 5.39 -21.57
N ASN A 93 -15.76 4.06 -21.53
CA ASN A 93 -15.74 3.22 -22.74
C ASN A 93 -17.04 3.22 -23.57
N ARG A 94 -18.20 3.50 -22.96
CA ARG A 94 -19.51 3.49 -23.68
C ARG A 94 -20.10 4.87 -23.87
N GLY A 95 -19.93 5.76 -22.89
CA GLY A 95 -20.45 7.12 -22.96
C GLY A 95 -19.50 8.05 -23.71
N VAL A 96 -18.30 8.23 -23.17
CA VAL A 96 -17.31 9.21 -23.68
C VAL A 96 -16.72 8.74 -25.00
N ASP A 97 -16.18 7.53 -25.07
CA ASP A 97 -15.61 6.99 -26.32
C ASP A 97 -16.66 6.84 -27.42
N GLY A 98 -17.89 6.44 -27.06
CA GLY A 98 -19.00 6.36 -28.01
C GLY A 98 -19.36 7.71 -28.62
N LEU A 99 -19.42 8.76 -27.79
CA LEU A 99 -19.67 10.13 -28.23
C LEU A 99 -18.53 10.67 -29.09
N VAL A 100 -17.28 10.55 -28.63
CA VAL A 100 -16.11 11.08 -29.34
C VAL A 100 -15.93 10.38 -30.68
N ASN A 101 -16.04 9.05 -30.72
CA ASN A 101 -15.96 8.29 -31.98
C ASN A 101 -17.13 8.61 -32.91
N GLY A 102 -18.33 8.88 -32.38
CA GLY A 102 -19.47 9.33 -33.17
C GLY A 102 -19.24 10.70 -33.80
N VAL A 103 -18.70 11.66 -33.04
CA VAL A 103 -18.32 12.99 -33.56
C VAL A 103 -17.20 12.88 -34.60
N ALA A 104 -16.19 12.05 -34.36
CA ALA A 104 -15.13 11.79 -35.32
C ALA A 104 -15.68 11.15 -36.60
N ALA A 105 -16.56 10.15 -36.49
CA ALA A 105 -17.21 9.50 -37.63
C ALA A 105 -18.06 10.49 -38.45
N ALA A 106 -18.83 11.36 -37.78
CA ALA A 106 -19.60 12.41 -38.45
C ALA A 106 -18.69 13.41 -39.18
N THR A 107 -17.57 13.79 -38.56
CA THR A 107 -16.58 14.70 -39.16
C THR A 107 -15.89 14.07 -40.37
N LEU A 108 -15.50 12.80 -40.28
CA LEU A 108 -14.88 12.06 -41.38
C LEU A 108 -15.86 11.82 -42.53
N ALA A 109 -17.11 11.45 -42.24
CA ALA A 109 -18.16 11.35 -43.26
C ALA A 109 -18.38 12.69 -43.97
N GLY A 110 -18.41 13.80 -43.24
CA GLY A 110 -18.46 15.14 -43.84
C GLY A 110 -17.24 15.44 -44.72
N SER A 111 -16.04 15.05 -44.29
CA SER A 111 -14.80 15.20 -45.05
C SER A 111 -14.82 14.38 -46.34
N ASP A 112 -15.30 13.14 -46.30
CA ASP A 112 -15.37 12.26 -47.47
C ASP A 112 -16.40 12.77 -48.48
N LEU A 113 -17.54 13.30 -48.03
CA LEU A 113 -18.50 13.99 -48.90
C LEU A 113 -17.90 15.23 -49.56
N ALA A 114 -17.17 16.05 -48.80
CA ALA A 114 -16.46 17.20 -49.36
C ALA A 114 -15.36 16.78 -50.35
N ARG A 115 -14.75 15.60 -50.15
CA ARG A 115 -13.71 15.04 -51.02
C ARG A 115 -14.26 14.57 -52.37
N VAL A 116 -15.54 14.20 -52.48
CA VAL A 116 -16.18 13.86 -53.77
C VAL A 116 -16.12 15.02 -54.77
N GLY A 117 -16.13 16.27 -54.29
CA GLY A 117 -15.95 17.45 -55.13
C GLY A 117 -14.51 17.69 -55.61
N GLN A 118 -13.54 16.96 -55.07
CA GLN A 118 -12.11 17.12 -55.38
C GLN A 118 -11.65 16.00 -56.30
N THR A 119 -11.51 16.29 -57.59
CA THR A 119 -11.18 15.29 -58.62
C THR A 119 -9.68 15.11 -58.86
N GLY A 120 -8.82 15.90 -58.18
CA GLY A 120 -7.36 15.82 -58.30
C GLY A 120 -6.78 16.24 -59.66
N ARG A 121 -7.62 16.69 -60.61
CA ARG A 121 -7.21 17.07 -61.98
C ARG A 121 -7.11 18.58 -62.11
N VAL A 122 -5.90 19.11 -62.32
CA VAL A 122 -5.62 20.56 -62.47
C VAL A 122 -6.54 21.25 -63.49
N ARG A 123 -6.89 20.57 -64.58
CA ARG A 123 -7.81 21.09 -65.61
C ARG A 123 -9.20 21.42 -65.08
N GLN A 124 -9.74 20.63 -64.15
CA GLN A 124 -11.08 20.89 -63.58
C GLN A 124 -11.06 22.08 -62.62
N TYR A 125 -9.95 22.32 -61.91
CA TYR A 125 -9.77 23.54 -61.10
C TYR A 125 -9.72 24.79 -61.98
N LEU A 126 -8.99 24.75 -63.11
CA LEU A 126 -8.93 25.87 -64.05
C LEU A 126 -10.31 26.19 -64.66
N LEU A 127 -11.07 25.16 -65.02
CA LEU A 127 -12.44 25.33 -65.53
C LEU A 127 -13.40 25.88 -64.47
N ALA A 128 -13.32 25.38 -63.23
CA ALA A 128 -14.14 25.86 -62.13
C ALA A 128 -13.84 27.32 -61.77
N LEU A 129 -12.55 27.70 -61.72
CA LEU A 129 -12.11 29.08 -61.48
C LEU A 129 -12.62 30.02 -62.57
N THR A 130 -12.47 29.63 -63.84
CA THR A 130 -12.87 30.47 -64.98
C THR A 130 -14.39 30.62 -65.03
N THR A 131 -15.13 29.53 -64.86
CA THR A 131 -16.60 29.55 -64.85
C THR A 131 -17.15 30.33 -63.65
N GLY A 132 -16.56 30.13 -62.46
CA GLY A 132 -16.94 30.86 -61.25
C GLY A 132 -16.67 32.35 -61.35
N GLY A 133 -15.51 32.74 -61.88
CA GLY A 133 -15.17 34.15 -62.12
C GLY A 133 -16.12 34.82 -63.10
N ALA A 134 -16.46 34.16 -64.20
CA ALA A 134 -17.44 34.68 -65.16
C ALA A 134 -18.83 34.88 -64.52
N LEU A 135 -19.30 33.92 -63.73
CA LEU A 135 -20.58 34.04 -63.00
C LEU A 135 -20.57 35.17 -61.97
N ALA A 136 -19.47 35.35 -61.23
CA ALA A 136 -19.33 36.42 -60.25
C ALA A 136 -19.39 37.81 -60.90
N VAL A 137 -18.76 37.99 -62.07
CA VAL A 137 -18.83 39.24 -62.84
C VAL A 137 -20.25 39.48 -63.35
N VAL A 138 -20.93 38.46 -63.88
CA VAL A 138 -22.33 38.58 -64.32
C VAL A 138 -23.24 38.96 -63.15
N LEU A 139 -23.08 38.31 -62.00
CA LEU A 139 -23.82 38.63 -60.77
C LEU A 139 -23.54 40.05 -60.29
N PHE A 140 -22.28 40.47 -60.28
CA PHE A 140 -21.89 41.82 -59.88
C PHE A 140 -22.51 42.88 -60.80
N VAL A 141 -22.43 42.68 -62.12
CA VAL A 141 -23.05 43.58 -63.11
C VAL A 141 -24.57 43.58 -62.97
N TRP A 142 -25.19 42.44 -62.69
CA TRP A 142 -26.63 42.35 -62.47
C TRP A 142 -27.09 43.03 -61.18
N LEU A 143 -26.32 42.88 -60.09
CA LEU A 143 -26.61 43.52 -58.79
C LEU A 143 -26.36 45.03 -58.79
N TRP A 144 -25.38 45.51 -59.55
CA TRP A 144 -25.06 46.94 -59.68
C TRP A 144 -25.80 47.62 -60.84
N GLY A 145 -26.45 46.85 -61.70
CA GLY A 145 -27.16 47.30 -62.89
C GLY A 145 -28.61 47.76 -62.66
N TRP A 146 -28.99 48.03 -61.41
CA TRP A 146 -30.26 48.63 -61.00
C TRP A 146 -30.03 49.95 -60.27
#